data_AF-A0A351FM52-F1
#
_entry.id   AF-A0A351FM52-F1
#
_cell.length_a   1.000
_cell.length_b   1.000
_cell.length_c   1.000
_cell.angle_alpha   90.00
_cell.angle_beta   90.00
_cell.angle_gamma   90.00
#
_symmetry.space_group_name_H-M   'P 1'
#
loop_
_entity.id
_entity.type
_entity.pdbx_description
1 polymer ?
#
loop_
_entity_poly.entity_id
_entity_poly.type
_entity_poly.pdbx_seq_one_letter_code
_entity_poly.pdbx_strand_id
1 'polypeptide(L)'
;KDALKLLITKLRRDLERPDMNIVIGRLSDAGQQKESWGAMRKIQMEIVNEDPSGAWVDVDDLNNREKDGKVINAVHYNRPEGYIILGQRFARQGHALVTGKEPAEDGRPKK
;
A
#
# COMPACT_ATOMS: atom_id res chain seq x y z
N LYS A 1 1.72 -10.60 11.18
CA LYS A 1 2.73 -10.69 10.10
C LYS A 1 2.60 -12.02 9.35
N ASP A 2 2.70 -13.15 10.06
CA ASP A 2 2.73 -14.49 9.47
C ASP A 2 1.51 -14.84 8.61
N ALA A 3 0.30 -14.43 9.02
CA ALA A 3 -0.91 -14.68 8.24
C ALA A 3 -0.86 -14.06 6.83
N LEU A 4 -0.38 -12.82 6.70
CA LEU A 4 -0.29 -12.14 5.39
C LEU A 4 0.84 -12.72 4.54
N LYS A 5 1.98 -13.07 5.15
CA LYS A 5 3.05 -13.81 4.46
C LYS A 5 2.56 -15.16 3.94
N LEU A 6 1.84 -15.92 4.77
CA LEU A 6 1.28 -17.20 4.40
C LEU A 6 0.32 -17.06 3.23
N LEU A 7 -0.56 -16.04 3.24
CA LEU A 7 -1.44 -15.75 2.11
C LEU A 7 -0.66 -15.52 0.82
N ILE A 8 0.36 -14.65 0.83
CA ILE A 8 1.19 -14.38 -0.35
C ILE A 8 1.87 -15.66 -0.86
N THR A 9 2.50 -16.43 0.03
CA THR A 9 3.14 -17.70 -0.31
C THR A 9 2.17 -18.71 -0.91
N LYS A 10 0.95 -18.81 -0.35
CA LYS A 10 -0.09 -19.72 -0.87
C LYS A 10 -0.59 -19.27 -2.24
N LEU A 11 -0.83 -17.97 -2.45
CA LEU A 11 -1.22 -17.44 -3.76
C LEU A 11 -0.13 -17.70 -4.82
N ARG A 12 1.14 -17.44 -4.51
CA ARG A 12 2.27 -17.74 -5.42
C ARG A 12 2.33 -19.21 -5.81
N ARG A 13 2.15 -20.11 -4.84
CA ARG A 13 2.13 -21.56 -5.06
C ARG A 13 0.93 -21.97 -5.91
N ASP A 14 -0.27 -21.56 -5.52
CA ASP A 14 -1.53 -22.04 -6.10
C ASP A 14 -1.78 -21.48 -7.51
N LEU A 15 -1.22 -20.32 -7.82
CA LEU A 15 -1.23 -19.74 -9.16
C LEU A 15 -0.02 -20.14 -10.01
N GLU A 16 0.87 -20.99 -9.49
CA GLU A 16 2.12 -21.40 -10.16
C GLU A 16 3.00 -20.21 -10.60
N ARG A 17 2.98 -19.13 -9.80
CA ARG A 17 3.74 -17.89 -10.03
C ARG A 17 4.60 -17.58 -8.82
N PRO A 18 5.75 -18.28 -8.63
CA PRO A 18 6.69 -17.95 -7.55
C PRO A 18 7.26 -16.53 -7.69
N ASP A 19 7.26 -15.97 -8.91
CA ASP A 19 7.66 -14.62 -9.29
C ASP A 19 6.53 -13.59 -9.23
N MET A 20 5.35 -13.94 -8.69
CA MET A 20 4.22 -13.01 -8.62
C MET A 20 4.61 -11.77 -7.80
N ASN A 21 4.53 -10.63 -8.47
CA ASN A 21 4.66 -9.31 -7.87
C ASN A 21 3.48 -9.00 -6.94
N ILE A 22 3.76 -8.32 -5.84
CA ILE A 22 2.74 -7.83 -4.91
C ILE A 22 2.86 -6.32 -4.74
N VAL A 23 1.72 -5.64 -4.72
CA VAL A 23 1.66 -4.21 -4.37
C VAL A 23 0.65 -4.04 -3.24
N ILE A 24 1.09 -3.53 -2.10
CA ILE A 24 0.23 -3.33 -0.92
C ILE A 24 -0.08 -1.85 -0.75
N GLY A 25 -1.36 -1.48 -0.75
CA GLY A 25 -1.80 -0.18 -0.23
C GLY A 25 -1.69 -0.19 1.29
N ARG A 26 -0.79 0.64 1.85
CA ARG A 26 -0.63 0.73 3.30
C ARG A 26 -1.93 1.23 3.92
N LEU A 27 -2.30 0.71 5.09
CA LEU A 27 -3.49 1.17 5.82
C LEU A 27 -3.39 2.68 6.06
N SER A 28 -4.50 3.43 5.88
CA SER A 28 -4.51 4.91 5.99
C SER A 28 -4.05 5.41 7.35
N ASP A 29 -3.74 6.70 7.49
CA ASP A 29 -3.25 7.30 8.74
C ASP A 29 -4.36 7.66 9.74
N ALA A 30 -5.63 7.46 9.36
CA ALA A 30 -6.80 7.76 10.17
C ALA A 30 -6.77 7.15 11.59
N GLY A 31 -6.12 6.01 11.74
CA GLY A 31 -5.97 5.31 13.02
C GLY A 31 -4.56 5.32 13.59
N GLN A 32 -3.62 6.13 13.08
CA GLN A 32 -2.20 6.03 13.44
C GLN A 32 -1.91 6.11 14.96
N GLN A 33 -2.76 6.79 15.73
CA GLN A 33 -2.64 6.89 17.19
C GLN A 33 -3.01 5.58 17.93
N LYS A 34 -3.69 4.64 17.26
CA LYS A 34 -4.01 3.31 17.81
C LYS A 34 -2.83 2.38 17.58
N GLU A 35 -2.35 1.74 18.64
CA GLU A 35 -1.20 0.83 18.58
C GLU A 35 -1.36 -0.27 17.52
N SER A 36 -2.52 -0.94 17.49
CA SER A 36 -2.81 -2.00 16.52
C SER A 36 -2.75 -1.53 15.07
N TRP A 37 -3.10 -0.27 14.83
CA TRP A 37 -3.12 0.34 13.50
C TRP A 37 -1.72 0.71 13.04
N GLY A 38 -0.93 1.35 13.92
CA GLY A 38 0.49 1.61 13.68
C GLY A 38 1.28 0.33 13.46
N ALA A 39 1.02 -0.71 14.27
CA ALA A 39 1.62 -2.03 14.12
C ALA A 39 1.29 -2.67 12.76
N MET A 40 0.02 -2.59 12.31
CA MET A 40 -0.36 -3.12 11.00
C MET A 40 0.32 -2.37 9.85
N ARG A 41 0.39 -1.03 9.91
CA ARG A 41 1.12 -0.21 8.93
C ARG A 41 2.59 -0.64 8.83
N LYS A 42 3.25 -0.89 9.96
CA LYS A 42 4.63 -1.37 10.01
C LYS A 42 4.76 -2.77 9.41
N ILE A 43 3.86 -3.69 9.76
CA ILE A 43 3.87 -5.07 9.23
C ILE A 43 3.71 -5.10 7.70
N GLN A 44 2.84 -4.27 7.13
CA GLN A 44 2.67 -4.17 5.68
C GLN A 44 3.96 -3.74 4.98
N MET A 45 4.67 -2.77 5.55
CA MET A 45 5.97 -2.29 5.06
C MET A 45 7.07 -3.32 5.21
N GLU A 46 7.17 -3.98 6.37
CA GLU A 46 8.16 -5.04 6.61
C GLU A 46 7.99 -6.19 5.61
N ILE A 47 6.76 -6.60 5.31
CA ILE A 47 6.51 -7.66 4.33
C ILE A 47 6.98 -7.27 2.94
N VAL A 48 6.75 -6.03 2.52
CA VAL A 48 7.20 -5.52 1.22
C VAL A 48 8.72 -5.42 1.17
N ASN A 49 9.37 -4.91 2.22
CA ASN A 49 10.83 -4.75 2.26
C ASN A 49 11.58 -6.08 2.31
N GLU A 50 10.94 -7.14 2.83
CA GLU A 50 11.50 -8.50 2.88
C GLU A 50 11.29 -9.29 1.58
N ASP A 51 10.54 -8.75 0.60
CA ASP A 51 10.14 -9.45 -0.63
C ASP A 51 10.69 -8.72 -1.86
N PRO A 52 11.61 -9.32 -2.65
CA PRO A 52 12.18 -8.67 -3.83
C PRO A 52 11.15 -8.39 -4.94
N SER A 53 9.97 -9.00 -4.87
CA SER A 53 8.85 -8.78 -5.78
C SER A 53 7.75 -7.93 -5.12
N GLY A 54 8.08 -7.19 -4.06
CA GLY A 54 7.17 -6.36 -3.29
C GLY A 54 7.29 -4.86 -3.59
N ALA A 55 6.15 -4.18 -3.62
CA ALA A 55 6.08 -2.72 -3.52
C ALA A 55 4.91 -2.30 -2.63
N TRP A 56 4.90 -1.04 -2.20
CA TRP A 56 3.82 -0.46 -1.42
C TRP A 56 3.36 0.86 -1.99
N VAL A 57 2.14 1.25 -1.64
CA VAL A 57 1.55 2.54 -1.98
C VAL A 57 1.23 3.28 -0.70
N ASP A 58 1.76 4.50 -0.58
CA ASP A 58 1.35 5.42 0.47
C ASP A 58 -0.05 5.97 0.16
N VAL A 59 -0.85 6.20 1.19
CA VAL A 59 -2.25 6.65 1.06
C VAL A 59 -2.62 7.77 2.03
N ASP A 60 -1.67 8.28 2.80
CA ASP A 60 -1.93 9.25 3.89
C ASP A 60 -2.43 10.61 3.37
N ASP A 61 -2.17 10.93 2.10
CA ASP A 61 -2.67 12.15 1.46
C ASP A 61 -4.03 11.97 0.76
N LEU A 62 -4.60 10.76 0.79
CA LEU A 62 -5.77 10.41 -0.02
C LEU A 62 -7.10 10.50 0.75
N ASN A 63 -7.07 10.77 2.05
CA ASN A 63 -8.22 10.74 2.97
C ASN A 63 -8.40 12.03 3.80
N ASN A 64 -7.62 13.08 3.52
CA ASN A 64 -7.72 14.36 4.20
C ASN A 64 -9.05 15.05 3.87
N ARG A 65 -9.82 15.46 4.88
CA ARG A 65 -11.10 16.16 4.73
C ARG A 65 -11.19 17.32 5.69
N GLU A 66 -11.87 18.38 5.28
CA GLU A 66 -12.23 19.45 6.20
C GLU A 66 -13.48 19.05 6.99
N LYS A 67 -13.42 19.24 8.30
CA LYS A 67 -14.55 19.14 9.21
C LYS A 67 -14.41 20.23 10.28
N ASP A 68 -15.40 21.10 10.38
CA ASP A 68 -15.43 22.20 11.36
C ASP A 68 -14.17 23.09 11.31
N GLY A 69 -13.70 23.42 10.10
CA GLY A 69 -12.50 24.24 9.88
C GLY A 69 -11.17 23.55 10.21
N LYS A 70 -11.17 22.24 10.45
CA LYS A 70 -9.97 21.43 10.71
C LYS A 70 -9.83 20.33 9.67
N VAL A 71 -8.58 20.06 9.27
CA VAL A 71 -8.27 18.88 8.47
C VAL A 71 -8.29 17.65 9.37
N ILE A 72 -9.04 16.64 8.96
CA ILE A 72 -9.12 15.33 9.59
C ILE A 72 -8.75 14.24 8.59
N ASN A 73 -8.26 13.11 9.11
CA ASN A 73 -7.82 12.00 8.29
C ASN A 73 -8.91 10.92 8.36
N ALA A 74 -9.74 10.84 7.33
CA ALA A 74 -10.90 9.94 7.33
C ALA A 74 -10.49 8.48 7.14
N VAL A 75 -11.30 7.53 7.61
CA VAL A 75 -11.02 6.09 7.39
C VAL A 75 -11.00 5.73 5.91
N HIS A 76 -11.88 6.36 5.11
CA HIS A 76 -12.02 6.12 3.68
C HIS A 76 -11.40 7.26 2.85
N TYR A 77 -10.84 6.91 1.69
CA TYR A 77 -10.28 7.89 0.75
C TYR A 77 -11.35 8.83 0.18
N ASN A 78 -10.92 10.00 -0.27
CA ASN A 78 -11.78 10.98 -0.93
C ASN A 78 -12.28 10.43 -2.26
N ARG A 79 -13.55 10.69 -2.56
CA ARG A 79 -14.19 10.24 -3.81
C ARG A 79 -14.50 11.45 -4.70
N PRO A 80 -14.20 11.36 -6.01
CA PRO A 80 -13.46 10.28 -6.68
C PRO A 80 -11.93 10.35 -6.54
N GLU A 81 -11.37 11.50 -6.17
CA GLU A 81 -9.98 11.88 -6.42
C GLU A 81 -8.96 10.97 -5.71
N GLY A 82 -9.21 10.66 -4.43
CA GLY A 82 -8.31 9.80 -3.64
C GLY A 82 -8.19 8.39 -4.22
N TYR A 83 -9.30 7.82 -4.70
CA TYR A 83 -9.30 6.51 -5.34
C TYR A 83 -8.65 6.52 -6.73
N ILE A 84 -8.79 7.61 -7.49
CA ILE A 84 -8.09 7.77 -8.78
C ILE A 84 -6.58 7.79 -8.55
N ILE A 85 -6.10 8.58 -7.58
CA ILE A 85 -4.67 8.66 -7.27
C ILE A 85 -4.16 7.31 -6.75
N LEU A 86 -4.92 6.63 -5.89
CA LEU A 86 -4.60 5.29 -5.41
C LEU A 86 -4.38 4.31 -6.57
N GLY A 87 -5.33 4.26 -7.52
CA GLY A 87 -5.22 3.40 -8.70
C GLY A 87 -3.99 3.72 -9.55
N GLN A 88 -3.69 5.00 -9.74
CA GLN A 88 -2.47 5.43 -10.45
C GLN A 88 -1.19 4.97 -9.74
N ARG A 89 -1.13 5.06 -8.40
CA ARG A 89 0.03 4.61 -7.63
C ARG A 89 0.22 3.10 -7.72
N PHE A 90 -0.87 2.32 -7.60
CA PHE A 90 -0.82 0.87 -7.81
C PHE A 90 -0.30 0.52 -9.20
N ALA A 91 -0.84 1.15 -10.25
CA ALA A 91 -0.44 0.89 -11.62
C ALA A 91 1.05 1.18 -11.85
N ARG A 92 1.58 2.28 -11.30
CA ARG A 92 2.99 2.65 -11.45
C ARG A 92 3.94 1.72 -10.69
N GLN A 93 3.63 1.37 -9.44
CA GLN A 93 4.44 0.40 -8.68
C GLN A 93 4.43 -0.97 -9.36
N GLY A 94 3.25 -1.44 -9.79
CA GLY A 94 3.12 -2.69 -10.53
C GLY A 94 3.91 -2.66 -11.84
N HIS A 95 3.83 -1.56 -12.60
CA HIS A 95 4.61 -1.37 -13.82
C HIS A 95 6.13 -1.41 -13.55
N ALA A 96 6.61 -0.78 -12.48
CA ALA A 96 8.02 -0.81 -12.11
C ALA A 96 8.49 -2.25 -11.91
N LEU A 97 7.77 -3.02 -11.08
CA LEU A 97 8.09 -4.42 -10.79
C LEU A 97 8.10 -5.30 -12.05
N VAL A 98 7.09 -5.19 -12.93
CA VAL A 98 7.04 -6.05 -14.15
C VAL A 98 8.05 -5.65 -15.22
N THR A 99 8.60 -4.43 -15.16
CA THR A 99 9.62 -3.94 -16.10
C THR A 99 11.03 -3.95 -15.52
N GLY A 100 11.23 -4.49 -14.31
CA GLY A 100 12.53 -4.55 -13.64
C GLY A 100 13.07 -3.19 -13.21
N LYS A 101 12.21 -2.17 -13.09
CA LYS A 101 12.57 -0.87 -12.53
C LYS A 101 12.34 -0.89 -11.02
N GLU A 102 13.11 -0.08 -10.30
CA GLU A 102 12.90 0.10 -8.87
C GLU A 102 11.56 0.79 -8.60
N PRO A 103 10.69 0.21 -7.74
CA PRO A 103 9.51 0.89 -7.23
C PRO A 103 9.89 2.16 -6.45
N ALA A 104 8.97 3.11 -6.34
CA ALA A 104 9.19 4.28 -5.52
C ALA A 104 9.25 3.89 -4.03
N GLU A 105 10.38 4.15 -3.37
CA GLU A 105 10.62 3.78 -1.96
C GLU A 105 9.63 4.45 -0.99
N ASP A 106 9.21 5.68 -1.30
CA ASP A 106 8.27 6.47 -0.50
C ASP A 106 6.79 6.08 -0.72
N GLY A 107 6.53 5.09 -1.60
CA GLY A 107 5.18 4.65 -1.94
C GLY A 107 4.38 5.66 -2.79
N ARG A 108 5.01 6.72 -3.31
CA ARG A 108 4.37 7.79 -4.08
C ARG A 108 5.00 7.94 -5.48
N PRO A 109 4.88 6.93 -6.37
CA PRO A 109 5.48 6.99 -7.70
C PRO A 109 4.95 8.18 -8.51
N LYS A 110 5.89 9.00 -8.99
CA LYS A 110 5.64 10.14 -9.87
C LYS A 110 5.27 9.67 -11.28
N LYS A 111 4.64 10.57 -12.04
CA LYS A 111 4.41 10.36 -13.48
C LYS A 111 5.72 10.33 -14.24
#